data_AF-A0A9X4NNP7-F1
#
_entry.id   AF-A0A9X4NNP7-F1
#
_cell.length_a   1.000
_cell.length_b   1.000
_cell.length_c   1.000
_cell.angle_alpha   90.00
_cell.angle_beta   90.00
_cell.angle_gamma   90.00
#
_symmetry.space_group_name_H-M   'P 1'
#
loop_
_entity.id
_entity.type
_entity.pdbx_description
1 polymer ?
#
loop_
_entity_poly.entity_id
_entity_poly.type
_entity_poly.pdbx_seq_one_letter_code
_entity_poly.pdbx_strand_id
1 'polypeptide(L)'
;MLYFLTDWRSEHPLESDILFNVNTIFQEGGFETKLINTQFSPFLNYLMNVFESYDSDHFIQLLDIMSNRFALNYAPLTLNDLDFPKGWERTYTRGSVLLSTEGLIKAEVYFNSFGFVSQVHYPTSLGKEIHVYSEKGTLLTQSSFDASGEAIEQRLFDEGGQLILTQWGGAVFIEKDYQKHFKKVTYASFKEICMELLHITLVNFNPKEDRLVVDGTNDWVMSLIEGIGFPESVVYIFS
;
A
#
# COMPACT_ATOMS: atom_id res chain seq x y z
N MET A 1 -5.39 3.13 -24.87
CA MET A 1 -5.66 3.09 -23.42
C MET A 1 -4.84 4.17 -22.71
N LEU A 2 -5.35 4.77 -21.63
CA LEU A 2 -4.57 5.67 -20.77
C LEU A 2 -4.27 5.00 -19.44
N TYR A 3 -3.00 4.95 -19.04
CA TYR A 3 -2.57 4.42 -17.76
C TYR A 3 -2.13 5.57 -16.87
N PHE A 4 -2.67 5.70 -15.67
CA PHE A 4 -2.32 6.75 -14.70
C PHE A 4 -1.50 6.13 -13.57
N LEU A 5 -0.28 6.59 -13.37
CA LEU A 5 0.60 6.06 -12.33
C LEU A 5 0.57 6.97 -11.09
N THR A 6 0.19 6.42 -9.95
CA THR A 6 0.00 7.19 -8.70
C THR A 6 0.84 6.62 -7.56
N ASP A 7 0.98 7.39 -6.48
CA ASP A 7 1.70 7.02 -5.26
C ASP A 7 0.86 7.25 -4.00
N TRP A 8 -0.45 7.07 -4.13
CA TRP A 8 -1.40 7.31 -3.06
C TRP A 8 -1.14 6.37 -1.88
N ARG A 9 -0.94 6.98 -0.71
CA ARG A 9 -0.84 6.29 0.57
C ARG A 9 -2.21 6.30 1.28
N SER A 10 -2.27 5.70 2.46
CA SER A 10 -3.47 5.74 3.30
C SER A 10 -3.97 7.18 3.49
N GLU A 11 -5.28 7.38 3.33
CA GLU A 11 -5.98 8.66 3.52
C GLU A 11 -5.56 9.79 2.56
N HIS A 12 -5.07 9.45 1.37
CA HIS A 12 -4.77 10.44 0.33
C HIS A 12 -6.02 11.26 -0.06
N PRO A 13 -5.92 12.61 -0.17
CA PRO A 13 -7.05 13.46 -0.52
C PRO A 13 -7.33 13.40 -2.03
N LEU A 14 -8.02 12.35 -2.49
CA LEU A 14 -8.32 12.13 -3.91
C LEU A 14 -9.09 13.29 -4.56
N GLU A 15 -9.93 14.00 -3.81
CA GLU A 15 -10.71 15.14 -4.31
C GLU A 15 -9.85 16.26 -4.91
N SER A 16 -8.63 16.47 -4.37
CA SER A 16 -7.69 17.48 -4.86
C SER A 16 -6.57 16.88 -5.71
N ASP A 17 -6.56 15.57 -5.92
CA ASP A 17 -5.54 14.88 -6.69
C ASP A 17 -5.74 15.08 -8.19
N ILE A 18 -4.71 15.58 -8.87
CA ILE A 18 -4.81 15.92 -10.30
C ILE A 18 -4.95 14.66 -11.17
N LEU A 19 -4.26 13.57 -10.84
CA LEU A 19 -4.29 12.35 -11.63
C LEU A 19 -5.64 11.65 -11.48
N PHE A 20 -6.21 11.65 -10.27
CA PHE A 20 -7.57 11.19 -10.02
C PHE A 20 -8.57 11.99 -10.86
N ASN A 21 -8.55 13.32 -10.73
CA ASN A 21 -9.50 14.19 -11.42
C ASN A 21 -9.39 14.10 -12.95
N VAL A 22 -8.17 14.07 -13.49
CA VAL A 22 -7.95 13.91 -14.94
C VAL A 22 -8.41 12.53 -15.42
N ASN A 23 -8.11 11.47 -14.67
CA ASN A 23 -8.61 10.13 -14.97
C ASN A 23 -10.14 10.10 -15.05
N THR A 24 -10.82 10.68 -14.07
CA THR A 24 -12.30 10.76 -14.03
C THR A 24 -12.86 11.48 -15.25
N ILE A 25 -12.28 12.62 -15.65
CA ILE A 25 -12.68 13.35 -16.85
C ILE A 25 -12.55 12.49 -18.12
N PHE A 26 -11.46 11.73 -18.26
CA PHE A 26 -11.29 10.83 -19.40
C PHE A 26 -12.29 9.67 -19.39
N GLN A 27 -12.57 9.09 -18.22
CA GLN A 27 -13.60 8.05 -18.08
C GLN A 27 -14.99 8.56 -18.48
N GLU A 28 -15.40 9.72 -17.99
CA GLU A 28 -16.66 10.38 -18.38
C GLU A 28 -16.73 10.69 -19.88
N GLY A 29 -15.57 11.00 -20.49
CA GLY A 29 -15.42 11.19 -21.92
C GLY A 29 -15.47 9.90 -22.76
N GLY A 30 -15.62 8.73 -22.14
CA GLY A 30 -15.68 7.43 -22.81
C GLY A 30 -14.31 6.87 -23.22
N PHE A 31 -13.21 7.37 -22.64
CA PHE A 31 -11.89 6.80 -22.85
C PHE A 31 -11.65 5.63 -21.90
N GLU A 32 -11.03 4.57 -22.42
CA GLU A 32 -10.54 3.49 -21.57
C GLU A 32 -9.31 3.97 -20.79
N THR A 33 -9.38 3.83 -19.46
CA THR A 33 -8.34 4.26 -18.53
C THR A 33 -8.00 3.16 -17.51
N LYS A 34 -6.79 3.20 -16.95
CA LYS A 34 -6.39 2.39 -15.79
C LYS A 34 -5.57 3.20 -14.82
N LEU A 35 -5.99 3.28 -13.57
CA LEU A 35 -5.22 3.82 -12.46
C LEU A 35 -4.36 2.71 -11.86
N ILE A 36 -3.06 2.95 -11.73
CA ILE A 36 -2.08 2.04 -11.13
C ILE A 36 -1.46 2.73 -9.92
N ASN A 37 -1.84 2.32 -8.73
CA ASN A 37 -1.23 2.82 -7.50
C ASN A 37 0.03 2.02 -7.17
N THR A 38 1.16 2.72 -7.03
CA THR A 38 2.47 2.12 -6.78
C THR A 38 2.83 2.02 -5.30
N GLN A 39 2.08 2.72 -4.44
CA GLN A 39 2.27 2.73 -3.00
C GLN A 39 1.30 1.79 -2.31
N PHE A 40 1.64 1.45 -1.08
CA PHE A 40 0.78 0.61 -0.26
C PHE A 40 -0.35 1.43 0.36
N SER A 41 -1.61 1.09 0.04
CA SER A 41 -2.79 1.78 0.57
C SER A 41 -3.88 0.76 0.97
N PRO A 42 -3.81 0.24 2.21
CA PRO A 42 -4.68 -0.84 2.70
C PRO A 42 -6.20 -0.63 2.62
N PHE A 43 -6.64 0.62 2.54
CA PHE A 43 -8.05 1.03 2.53
C PHE A 43 -8.42 1.81 1.26
N LEU A 44 -7.64 1.63 0.19
CA LEU A 44 -7.86 2.39 -1.03
C LEU A 44 -9.20 2.05 -1.70
N ASN A 45 -9.70 0.82 -1.61
CA ASN A 45 -11.01 0.51 -2.20
C ASN A 45 -12.14 1.24 -1.45
N TYR A 46 -12.03 1.40 -0.13
CA TYR A 46 -12.94 2.26 0.63
C TYR A 46 -12.87 3.71 0.16
N LEU A 47 -11.68 4.26 -0.05
CA LEU A 47 -11.51 5.62 -0.59
C LEU A 47 -12.11 5.74 -1.99
N MET A 48 -11.84 4.80 -2.90
CA MET A 48 -12.37 4.81 -4.28
C MET A 48 -13.91 4.70 -4.30
N ASN A 49 -14.50 3.94 -3.38
CA ASN A 49 -15.95 3.80 -3.25
C ASN A 49 -16.61 5.14 -2.86
N VAL A 50 -15.97 5.96 -2.02
CA VAL A 50 -16.48 7.31 -1.68
C VAL A 50 -16.71 8.18 -2.93
N PHE A 51 -15.91 7.97 -3.99
CA PHE A 51 -16.02 8.71 -5.24
C PHE A 51 -16.78 7.95 -6.34
N GLU A 52 -17.52 6.89 -5.99
CA GLU A 52 -18.25 6.03 -6.94
C GLU A 52 -17.36 5.47 -8.07
N SER A 53 -16.05 5.49 -7.86
CA SER A 53 -15.01 5.13 -8.84
C SER A 53 -14.46 3.74 -8.57
N TYR A 54 -15.16 2.94 -7.76
CA TYR A 54 -14.79 1.56 -7.50
C TYR A 54 -15.16 0.69 -8.71
N ASP A 55 -14.17 0.47 -9.56
CA ASP A 55 -14.21 -0.54 -10.60
C ASP A 55 -12.86 -1.28 -10.63
N SER A 56 -12.92 -2.57 -10.29
CA SER A 56 -11.74 -3.45 -10.27
C SER A 56 -11.07 -3.61 -11.63
N ASP A 57 -11.77 -3.31 -12.73
CA ASP A 57 -11.19 -3.40 -14.07
C ASP A 57 -10.35 -2.16 -14.42
N HIS A 58 -10.59 -1.04 -13.73
CA HIS A 58 -9.99 0.27 -13.97
C HIS A 58 -8.97 0.69 -12.90
N PHE A 59 -8.86 -0.05 -11.80
CA PHE A 59 -7.95 0.27 -10.69
C PHE A 59 -7.05 -0.92 -10.32
N ILE A 60 -5.75 -0.68 -10.23
CA ILE A 60 -4.71 -1.69 -9.93
C ILE A 60 -3.87 -1.20 -8.76
N GLN A 61 -3.86 -1.95 -7.65
CA GLN A 61 -2.81 -1.83 -6.64
C GLN A 61 -1.64 -2.70 -7.04
N LEU A 62 -0.47 -2.09 -7.23
CA LEU A 62 0.69 -2.78 -7.77
C LEU A 62 1.12 -3.98 -6.91
N LEU A 63 0.98 -3.86 -5.59
CA LEU A 63 1.40 -4.88 -4.64
C LEU A 63 0.39 -6.04 -4.54
N ASP A 64 -0.86 -5.85 -4.97
CA ASP A 64 -1.86 -6.92 -4.97
C ASP A 64 -1.58 -7.98 -6.05
N ILE A 65 -0.78 -7.65 -7.06
CA ILE A 65 -0.34 -8.59 -8.12
C ILE A 65 0.40 -9.80 -7.54
N MET A 66 1.02 -9.64 -6.38
CA MET A 66 1.77 -10.69 -5.69
C MET A 66 0.86 -11.65 -4.93
N SER A 67 -0.35 -11.21 -4.58
CA SER A 67 -1.27 -11.91 -3.69
C SER A 67 -2.14 -12.91 -4.46
N ASN A 68 -1.83 -14.20 -4.31
CA ASN A 68 -2.59 -15.29 -4.92
C ASN A 68 -3.54 -16.01 -3.96
N ARG A 69 -3.70 -15.49 -2.74
CA ARG A 69 -4.52 -16.13 -1.70
C ARG A 69 -5.71 -15.26 -1.34
N PHE A 70 -6.84 -15.92 -1.11
CA PHE A 70 -8.02 -15.28 -0.57
C PHE A 70 -7.74 -14.80 0.86
N ALA A 71 -8.40 -13.70 1.22
CA ALA A 71 -8.28 -13.17 2.56
C ALA A 71 -8.82 -14.15 3.61
N LEU A 72 -8.13 -14.24 4.75
CA LEU A 72 -8.61 -15.04 5.89
C LEU A 72 -9.88 -14.43 6.50
N ASN A 73 -9.96 -13.10 6.47
CA ASN A 73 -11.08 -12.30 6.91
C ASN A 73 -11.68 -11.54 5.71
N TYR A 74 -12.93 -11.09 5.82
CA TYR A 74 -13.64 -10.39 4.74
C TYR A 74 -14.24 -9.05 5.20
N ALA A 75 -13.75 -8.52 6.31
CA ALA A 75 -14.23 -7.27 6.88
C ALA A 75 -13.09 -6.55 7.61
N PRO A 76 -13.06 -5.21 7.62
CA PRO A 76 -12.08 -4.47 8.40
C PRO A 76 -12.16 -4.81 9.88
N LEU A 77 -11.03 -4.76 10.58
CA LEU A 77 -10.99 -4.99 12.01
C LEU A 77 -11.62 -3.83 12.79
N THR A 78 -12.36 -4.19 13.82
CA THR A 78 -12.71 -3.31 14.94
C THR A 78 -11.77 -3.55 16.11
N LEU A 79 -11.79 -2.67 17.11
CA LEU A 79 -10.98 -2.83 18.32
C LEU A 79 -11.25 -4.16 19.05
N ASN A 80 -12.46 -4.71 18.93
CA ASN A 80 -12.83 -5.94 19.65
C ASN A 80 -12.36 -7.22 18.94
N ASP A 81 -11.99 -7.12 17.67
CA ASP A 81 -11.48 -8.26 16.89
C ASP A 81 -10.00 -8.53 17.20
N LEU A 82 -9.30 -7.57 17.82
CA LEU A 82 -7.92 -7.71 18.26
C LEU A 82 -7.84 -8.48 19.58
N ASP A 83 -7.10 -9.59 19.58
CA ASP A 83 -6.91 -10.43 20.76
C ASP A 83 -5.83 -9.87 21.69
N PHE A 84 -6.25 -8.93 22.55
CA PHE A 84 -5.39 -8.38 23.59
C PHE A 84 -5.56 -9.11 24.93
N PRO A 85 -4.50 -9.24 25.74
CA PRO A 85 -4.60 -9.80 27.08
C PRO A 85 -5.67 -9.12 27.94
N LYS A 86 -6.50 -9.91 28.62
CA LYS A 86 -7.64 -9.40 29.44
C LYS A 86 -7.24 -8.46 30.57
N GLY A 87 -5.99 -8.47 31.00
CA GLY A 87 -5.46 -7.59 32.05
C GLY A 87 -5.02 -6.21 31.55
N TRP A 88 -5.19 -5.92 30.25
CA TRP A 88 -4.87 -4.62 29.69
C TRP A 88 -6.06 -3.67 29.80
N GLU A 89 -5.83 -2.52 30.41
CA GLU A 89 -6.78 -1.43 30.53
C GLU A 89 -6.81 -0.61 29.24
N ARG A 90 -8.02 -0.25 28.79
CA ARG A 90 -8.26 0.56 27.60
C ARG A 90 -8.50 2.01 27.99
N THR A 91 -7.69 2.93 27.47
CA THR A 91 -7.89 4.38 27.62
C THR A 91 -8.15 4.99 26.25
N TYR A 92 -9.34 5.55 26.07
CA TYR A 92 -9.77 6.19 24.83
C TYR A 92 -9.25 7.63 24.78
N THR A 93 -8.46 7.94 23.76
CA THR A 93 -7.96 9.28 23.50
C THR A 93 -8.77 9.92 22.37
N ARG A 94 -8.37 11.13 21.93
CA ARG A 94 -9.01 11.79 20.79
C ARG A 94 -8.77 11.06 19.46
N GLY A 95 -7.64 10.37 19.30
CA GLY A 95 -7.22 9.79 18.02
C GLY A 95 -6.82 8.33 18.07
N SER A 96 -6.79 7.73 19.26
CA SER A 96 -6.30 6.36 19.47
C SER A 96 -6.92 5.72 20.70
N VAL A 97 -6.67 4.41 20.86
CA VAL A 97 -6.93 3.69 22.10
C VAL A 97 -5.62 3.16 22.65
N LEU A 98 -5.24 3.65 23.84
CA LEU A 98 -4.07 3.18 24.57
C LEU A 98 -4.44 1.92 25.35
N LEU A 99 -3.59 0.90 25.25
CA LEU A 99 -3.65 -0.30 26.05
C LEU A 99 -2.51 -0.28 27.05
N SER A 100 -2.82 -0.46 28.33
CA SER A 100 -1.82 -0.40 29.39
C SER A 100 -2.04 -1.45 30.46
N THR A 101 -1.00 -1.77 31.22
CA THR A 101 -1.10 -2.60 32.41
C THR A 101 -0.20 -2.00 33.47
N GLU A 102 -0.74 -1.78 34.68
CA GLU A 102 -0.01 -1.14 35.78
C GLU A 102 0.60 0.23 35.39
N GLY A 103 -0.11 1.00 34.55
CA GLY A 103 0.35 2.31 34.06
C GLY A 103 1.41 2.28 32.95
N LEU A 104 1.85 1.09 32.51
CA LEU A 104 2.79 0.92 31.40
C LEU A 104 2.03 0.68 30.09
N ILE A 105 2.26 1.52 29.08
CA ILE A 105 1.68 1.36 27.73
C ILE A 105 2.24 0.10 27.08
N LYS A 106 1.36 -0.75 26.57
CA LYS A 106 1.65 -2.02 25.89
C LYS A 106 1.33 -2.00 24.41
N ALA A 107 0.33 -1.21 24.03
CA ALA A 107 0.01 -0.95 22.63
C ALA A 107 -0.79 0.34 22.49
N GLU A 108 -0.81 0.87 21.28
CA GLU A 108 -1.68 1.97 20.88
C GLU A 108 -2.37 1.61 19.57
N VAL A 109 -3.69 1.65 19.55
CA VAL A 109 -4.52 1.30 18.39
C VAL A 109 -4.98 2.58 17.70
N TYR A 110 -4.72 2.67 16.40
CA TYR A 110 -5.15 3.78 15.54
C TYR A 110 -6.26 3.32 14.59
N PHE A 111 -7.10 4.28 14.24
CA PHE A 111 -8.24 4.08 13.36
C PHE A 111 -8.10 4.94 12.11
N ASN A 112 -8.63 4.46 10.98
CA ASN A 112 -8.76 5.27 9.78
C ASN A 112 -9.99 6.20 9.86
N SER A 113 -10.14 7.05 8.84
CA SER A 113 -11.30 7.94 8.65
C SER A 113 -12.67 7.23 8.61
N PHE A 114 -12.70 5.93 8.30
CA PHE A 114 -13.91 5.10 8.29
C PHE A 114 -14.22 4.46 9.67
N GLY A 115 -13.37 4.66 10.67
CA GLY A 115 -13.54 4.14 12.02
C GLY A 115 -13.06 2.70 12.22
N PHE A 116 -12.38 2.10 11.23
CA PHE A 116 -11.78 0.77 11.34
C PHE A 116 -10.35 0.85 11.85
N VAL A 117 -9.87 -0.21 12.50
CA VAL A 117 -8.48 -0.31 12.91
C VAL A 117 -7.59 -0.25 11.68
N SER A 118 -6.69 0.72 11.65
CA SER A 118 -5.71 0.88 10.57
C SER A 118 -4.34 0.37 10.99
N GLN A 119 -3.94 0.67 12.22
CA GLN A 119 -2.61 0.34 12.74
C GLN A 119 -2.64 0.00 14.22
N VAL A 120 -1.72 -0.85 14.66
CA VAL A 120 -1.41 -1.07 16.07
C VAL A 120 0.08 -0.87 16.29
N HIS A 121 0.42 0.00 17.24
CA HIS A 121 1.80 0.32 17.59
C HIS A 121 2.13 -0.36 18.91
N TYR A 122 3.19 -1.16 18.92
CA TYR A 122 3.68 -1.88 20.08
C TYR A 122 5.03 -1.29 20.52
N PRO A 123 5.15 -0.71 21.72
CA PRO A 123 6.44 -0.39 22.30
C PRO A 123 7.28 -1.66 22.48
N THR A 124 8.54 -1.62 22.08
CA THR A 124 9.49 -2.74 22.27
C THR A 124 10.69 -2.26 23.07
N SER A 125 11.54 -3.18 23.54
CA SER A 125 12.79 -2.81 24.22
C SER A 125 13.79 -2.11 23.29
N LEU A 126 13.65 -2.28 21.98
CA LEU A 126 14.55 -1.72 20.97
C LEU A 126 13.98 -0.46 20.30
N GLY A 127 12.71 -0.12 20.54
CA GLY A 127 12.02 1.00 19.91
C GLY A 127 10.52 0.72 19.84
N LYS A 128 10.01 0.46 18.63
CA LYS A 128 8.60 0.09 18.43
C LYS A 128 8.40 -0.83 17.23
N GLU A 129 7.27 -1.51 17.23
CA GLU A 129 6.77 -2.29 16.11
C GLU A 129 5.41 -1.74 15.68
N ILE A 130 5.18 -1.59 14.38
CA ILE A 130 3.93 -1.09 13.82
C ILE A 130 3.34 -2.18 12.94
N HIS A 131 2.10 -2.56 13.25
CA HIS A 131 1.28 -3.46 12.45
C HIS A 131 0.29 -2.62 11.65
N VAL A 132 0.16 -2.86 10.35
CA VAL A 132 -0.84 -2.24 9.49
C VAL A 132 -1.78 -3.32 8.96
N TYR A 133 -3.07 -3.05 8.98
CA TYR A 133 -4.11 -4.02 8.62
C TYR A 133 -4.82 -3.67 7.32
N SER A 134 -5.24 -4.68 6.56
CA SER A 134 -6.06 -4.53 5.36
C SER A 134 -7.48 -4.12 5.69
N GLU A 135 -8.16 -3.57 4.69
CA GLU A 135 -9.62 -3.45 4.67
C GLU A 135 -10.37 -4.79 4.78
N LYS A 136 -9.68 -5.92 4.65
CA LYS A 136 -10.25 -7.25 4.87
C LYS A 136 -9.94 -7.78 6.26
N GLY A 137 -9.20 -7.02 7.08
CA GLY A 137 -8.87 -7.35 8.45
C GLY A 137 -7.71 -8.34 8.62
N THR A 138 -6.79 -8.38 7.66
CA THR A 138 -5.56 -9.18 7.72
C THR A 138 -4.37 -8.27 8.05
N LEU A 139 -3.37 -8.78 8.77
CA LEU A 139 -2.08 -8.10 8.89
C LEU A 139 -1.41 -8.02 7.52
N LEU A 140 -1.06 -6.81 7.10
CA LEU A 140 -0.47 -6.53 5.81
C LEU A 140 1.02 -6.18 5.92
N THR A 141 1.39 -5.34 6.88
CA THR A 141 2.79 -5.03 7.15
C THR A 141 3.10 -5.06 8.63
N GLN A 142 4.33 -5.48 8.93
CA GLN A 142 4.94 -5.39 10.25
C GLN A 142 6.28 -4.68 10.10
N SER A 143 6.39 -3.49 10.67
CA SER A 143 7.59 -2.67 10.60
C SER A 143 8.19 -2.47 11.98
N SER A 144 9.48 -2.82 12.14
CA SER A 144 10.25 -2.61 13.36
C SER A 144 11.13 -1.37 13.23
N PHE A 145 11.10 -0.54 14.25
CA PHE A 145 11.87 0.70 14.35
C PHE A 145 12.73 0.68 15.61
N ASP A 146 13.92 1.25 15.49
CA ASP A 146 14.79 1.43 16.65
C ASP A 146 14.33 2.62 17.52
N ALA A 147 15.07 2.88 18.61
CA ALA A 147 14.79 3.97 19.53
C ALA A 147 14.97 5.37 18.91
N SER A 148 15.71 5.49 17.80
CA SER A 148 15.87 6.73 17.04
C SER A 148 14.75 6.95 16.01
N GLY A 149 13.94 5.93 15.77
CA GLY A 149 12.87 5.93 14.78
C GLY A 149 13.30 5.45 13.39
N GLU A 150 14.52 4.93 13.26
CA GLU A 150 15.00 4.34 12.01
C GLU A 150 14.39 2.95 11.81
N ALA A 151 13.98 2.65 10.57
CA ALA A 151 13.42 1.35 10.22
C ALA A 151 14.52 0.28 10.18
N ILE A 152 14.38 -0.74 11.03
CA ILE A 152 15.29 -1.88 11.10
C ILE A 152 14.85 -2.97 10.10
N GLU A 153 13.56 -3.25 10.10
CA GLU A 153 12.95 -4.35 9.36
C GLU A 153 11.54 -3.96 8.93
N GLN A 154 11.16 -4.35 7.72
CA GLN A 154 9.77 -4.33 7.28
C GLN A 154 9.41 -5.66 6.64
N ARG A 155 8.32 -6.25 7.10
CA ARG A 155 7.73 -7.49 6.56
C ARG A 155 6.42 -7.16 5.87
N LEU A 156 6.20 -7.75 4.70
CA LEU A 156 4.97 -7.61 3.92
C LEU A 156 4.30 -8.98 3.80
N PHE A 157 3.03 -9.05 4.12
CA PHE A 157 2.21 -10.25 4.11
C PHE A 157 1.14 -10.16 3.03
N ASP A 158 0.70 -11.31 2.53
CA ASP A 158 -0.50 -11.39 1.71
C ASP A 158 -1.77 -11.43 2.58
N GLU A 159 -2.93 -11.35 1.93
CA GLU A 159 -4.23 -11.43 2.61
C GLU A 159 -4.51 -12.81 3.24
N GLY A 160 -3.74 -13.83 2.88
CA GLY A 160 -3.74 -15.13 3.54
C GLY A 160 -2.90 -15.17 4.82
N GLY A 161 -2.25 -14.07 5.22
CA GLY A 161 -1.33 -13.98 6.35
C GLY A 161 0.04 -14.60 6.08
N GLN A 162 0.36 -14.94 4.84
CA GLN A 162 1.65 -15.50 4.46
C GLN A 162 2.65 -14.38 4.17
N LEU A 163 3.86 -14.49 4.72
CA LEU A 163 4.95 -13.55 4.45
C LEU A 163 5.37 -13.63 2.97
N ILE A 164 5.35 -12.49 2.28
CA ILE A 164 5.77 -12.32 0.88
C ILE A 164 7.25 -11.96 0.81
N LEU A 165 7.65 -10.95 1.57
CA LEU A 165 9.00 -10.41 1.55
C LEU A 165 9.38 -9.77 2.89
N THR A 166 10.68 -9.67 3.10
CA THR A 166 11.31 -8.95 4.21
C THR A 166 12.31 -7.94 3.68
N GLN A 167 12.29 -6.72 4.20
CA GLN A 167 13.24 -5.66 3.90
C GLN A 167 14.14 -5.40 5.11
N TRP A 168 15.45 -5.43 4.91
CA TRP A 168 16.49 -5.11 5.91
C TRP A 168 17.53 -4.18 5.32
N GLY A 169 17.77 -3.02 5.95
CA GLY A 169 18.81 -2.08 5.52
C GLY A 169 18.70 -1.67 4.05
N GLY A 170 17.47 -1.58 3.52
CA GLY A 170 17.18 -1.28 2.11
C GLY A 170 17.09 -2.52 1.20
N ALA A 171 17.82 -3.59 1.48
CA ALA A 171 17.74 -4.83 0.70
C ALA A 171 16.42 -5.56 0.96
N VAL A 172 15.87 -6.19 -0.09
CA VAL A 172 14.60 -6.93 -0.03
C VAL A 172 14.84 -8.40 -0.35
N PHE A 173 14.28 -9.27 0.48
CA PHE A 173 14.38 -10.73 0.39
C PHE A 173 12.98 -11.30 0.16
N ILE A 174 12.82 -12.10 -0.90
CA ILE A 174 11.56 -12.74 -1.25
C ILE A 174 11.45 -14.11 -0.57
N GLU A 175 10.31 -14.33 0.10
CA GLU A 175 10.03 -15.59 0.75
C GLU A 175 9.85 -16.74 -0.24
N LYS A 176 10.25 -17.94 0.18
CA LYS A 176 10.35 -19.13 -0.68
C LYS A 176 9.08 -19.41 -1.49
N ASP A 177 7.92 -19.27 -0.88
CA ASP A 177 6.63 -19.56 -1.50
C ASP A 177 6.27 -18.56 -2.62
N TYR A 178 6.87 -17.37 -2.61
CA TYR A 178 6.64 -16.32 -3.61
C TYR A 178 7.73 -16.20 -4.66
N GLN A 179 8.90 -16.84 -4.49
CA GLN A 179 10.03 -16.68 -5.41
C GLN A 179 9.69 -16.96 -6.88
N LYS A 180 8.70 -17.82 -7.17
CA LYS A 180 8.24 -18.08 -8.55
C LYS A 180 7.54 -16.89 -9.23
N HIS A 181 7.11 -15.90 -8.46
CA HIS A 181 6.45 -14.68 -8.94
C HIS A 181 7.44 -13.55 -9.24
N PHE A 182 8.72 -13.75 -8.92
CA PHE A 182 9.77 -12.75 -9.04
C PHE A 182 10.94 -13.28 -9.86
N LYS A 183 11.63 -12.39 -10.57
CA LYS A 183 12.84 -12.72 -11.34
C LYS A 183 14.03 -13.00 -10.44
N LYS A 184 14.07 -12.41 -9.24
CA LYS A 184 15.16 -12.58 -8.26
C LYS A 184 14.59 -12.99 -6.90
N VAL A 185 15.44 -13.61 -6.10
CA VAL A 185 15.15 -13.88 -4.68
C VAL A 185 15.56 -12.73 -3.78
N THR A 186 16.47 -11.87 -4.24
CA THR A 186 16.97 -10.71 -3.49
C THR A 186 17.09 -9.51 -4.42
N TYR A 187 16.67 -8.36 -3.92
CA TYR A 187 16.69 -7.07 -4.62
C TYR A 187 17.43 -6.04 -3.77
N ALA A 188 18.09 -5.09 -4.42
CA ALA A 188 18.85 -4.06 -3.71
C ALA A 188 17.96 -3.01 -3.04
N SER A 189 16.71 -2.86 -3.51
CA SER A 189 15.74 -1.91 -2.98
C SER A 189 14.31 -2.35 -3.28
N PHE A 190 13.36 -1.83 -2.50
CA PHE A 190 11.93 -1.97 -2.77
C PHE A 190 11.52 -1.33 -4.12
N LYS A 191 12.23 -0.29 -4.57
CA LYS A 191 12.06 0.32 -5.90
C LYS A 191 12.21 -0.72 -7.02
N GLU A 192 13.20 -1.62 -6.94
CA GLU A 192 13.38 -2.65 -7.97
C GLU A 192 12.19 -3.62 -8.05
N ILE A 193 11.57 -3.93 -6.90
CA ILE A 193 10.33 -4.73 -6.84
C ILE A 193 9.20 -4.00 -7.57
N CYS A 194 8.93 -2.75 -7.21
CA CYS A 194 7.88 -1.95 -7.83
C CYS A 194 8.09 -1.81 -9.35
N MET A 195 9.32 -1.58 -9.79
CA MET A 195 9.62 -1.55 -11.22
C MET A 195 9.32 -2.90 -11.89
N GLU A 196 9.70 -4.02 -11.30
CA GLU A 196 9.41 -5.34 -11.86
C GLU A 196 7.90 -5.60 -11.98
N LEU A 197 7.14 -5.31 -10.92
CA LEU A 197 5.69 -5.44 -10.92
C LEU A 197 5.05 -4.51 -11.96
N LEU A 198 5.55 -3.28 -12.12
CA LEU A 198 5.03 -2.33 -13.10
C LEU A 198 5.23 -2.84 -14.53
N HIS A 199 6.39 -3.45 -14.82
CA HIS A 199 6.63 -4.10 -16.11
C HIS A 199 5.68 -5.28 -16.37
N ILE A 200 5.30 -6.03 -15.33
CA ILE A 200 4.32 -7.11 -15.44
C ILE A 200 2.92 -6.52 -15.73
N THR A 201 2.52 -5.48 -14.99
CA THR A 201 1.24 -4.78 -15.20
C THR A 201 1.11 -4.22 -16.62
N LEU A 202 2.19 -3.68 -17.16
CA LEU A 202 2.26 -3.07 -18.48
C LEU A 202 2.68 -4.03 -19.59
N VAL A 203 2.60 -5.35 -19.38
CA VAL A 203 3.07 -6.36 -20.37
C VAL A 203 2.41 -6.23 -21.74
N ASN A 204 1.16 -5.77 -21.79
CA ASN A 204 0.38 -5.57 -23.01
C ASN A 204 0.34 -4.10 -23.47
N PHE A 205 1.14 -3.22 -22.86
CA PHE A 205 1.20 -1.81 -23.24
C PHE A 205 1.72 -1.66 -24.68
N ASN A 206 0.99 -0.93 -25.52
CA ASN A 206 1.37 -0.59 -26.88
C ASN A 206 1.88 0.85 -26.96
N PRO A 207 3.20 1.10 -27.06
CA PRO A 207 3.75 2.46 -27.07
C PRO A 207 3.20 3.40 -28.15
N LYS A 208 2.68 2.85 -29.25
CA LYS A 208 2.09 3.65 -30.33
C LYS A 208 0.70 4.19 -29.98
N GLU A 209 -0.09 3.40 -29.26
CA GLU A 209 -1.52 3.65 -29.02
C GLU A 209 -1.83 4.05 -27.58
N ASP A 210 -1.02 3.58 -26.64
CA ASP A 210 -1.22 3.79 -25.21
C ASP A 210 -0.36 4.92 -24.68
N ARG A 211 -0.82 5.54 -23.60
CA ARG A 211 -0.07 6.58 -22.89
C ARG A 211 0.00 6.28 -21.41
N LEU A 212 1.17 6.54 -20.83
CA LEU A 212 1.39 6.50 -19.39
C LEU A 212 1.39 7.93 -18.87
N VAL A 213 0.38 8.31 -18.12
CA VAL A 213 0.19 9.62 -17.51
C VAL A 213 0.75 9.60 -16.09
N VAL A 214 1.61 10.56 -15.77
CA VAL A 214 2.29 10.65 -14.46
C VAL A 214 2.32 12.09 -13.96
N ASP A 215 2.41 12.27 -12.64
CA ASP A 215 2.76 13.57 -12.05
C ASP A 215 4.28 13.78 -12.14
N GLY A 216 4.71 14.75 -12.94
CA GLY A 216 6.10 15.10 -13.17
C GLY A 216 6.79 15.76 -11.98
N THR A 217 6.05 16.13 -10.94
CA THR A 217 6.58 16.66 -9.66
C THR A 217 6.82 15.57 -8.62
N ASN A 218 6.37 14.34 -8.88
CA ASN A 218 6.46 13.24 -7.92
C ASN A 218 7.77 12.46 -8.07
N ASP A 219 8.73 12.69 -7.16
CA ASP A 219 10.04 12.03 -7.18
C ASP A 219 9.96 10.49 -7.22
N TRP A 220 9.00 9.90 -6.49
CA TRP A 220 8.87 8.44 -6.43
C TRP A 220 8.43 7.87 -7.78
N VAL A 221 7.34 8.39 -8.35
CA VAL A 221 6.80 7.97 -9.65
C VAL A 221 7.82 8.23 -10.75
N MET A 222 8.44 9.42 -10.76
CA MET A 222 9.50 9.77 -11.71
C MET A 222 10.65 8.76 -11.64
N SER A 223 11.09 8.40 -10.44
CA SER A 223 12.15 7.41 -10.27
C SER A 223 11.77 6.02 -10.84
N LEU A 224 10.50 5.62 -10.76
CA LEU A 224 10.04 4.32 -11.28
C LEU A 224 10.03 4.26 -12.81
N ILE A 225 9.77 5.39 -13.47
CA ILE A 225 9.64 5.45 -14.93
C ILE A 225 10.96 5.80 -15.65
N GLU A 226 12.03 6.19 -14.94
CA GLU A 226 13.36 6.42 -15.52
C GLU A 226 13.88 5.23 -16.35
N GLY A 227 13.47 4.01 -16.00
CA GLY A 227 13.86 2.78 -16.68
C GLY A 227 12.86 2.26 -17.71
N ILE A 228 11.82 3.02 -18.05
CA ILE A 228 10.76 2.54 -18.94
C ILE A 228 11.24 2.51 -20.40
N GLY A 229 10.92 1.43 -21.13
CA GLY A 229 11.40 1.19 -22.50
C GLY A 229 10.72 2.02 -23.59
N PHE A 230 9.84 2.95 -23.23
CA PHE A 230 9.00 3.74 -24.14
C PHE A 230 8.77 5.17 -23.61
N PRO A 231 9.84 5.97 -23.40
CA PRO A 231 9.73 7.31 -22.83
C PRO A 231 8.85 8.27 -23.65
N GLU A 232 8.74 8.05 -24.97
CA GLU A 232 7.90 8.84 -25.88
C GLU A 232 6.39 8.68 -25.64
N SER A 233 5.99 7.62 -24.95
CA SER A 233 4.58 7.34 -24.61
C SER A 233 4.19 7.89 -23.24
N VAL A 234 5.13 8.51 -22.51
CA VAL A 234 4.88 9.11 -21.19
C VAL A 234 4.37 10.54 -21.34
N VAL A 235 3.27 10.84 -20.67
CA VAL A 235 2.67 12.17 -20.58
C VAL A 235 2.84 12.68 -19.15
N TYR A 236 3.53 13.80 -19.01
CA TYR A 236 3.76 14.44 -17.71
C TYR A 236 2.70 15.51 -17.47
N ILE A 237 2.06 15.42 -16.32
CA ILE A 237 1.24 16.48 -15.76
C ILE A 237 2.05 17.14 -14.65
N PHE A 238 2.08 18.47 -14.62
CA PHE A 238 2.75 19.22 -13.57
C PHE A 238 1.67 19.90 -12.72
N SER A 239 1.60 19.51 -11.45
CA SER A 239 0.72 20.09 -10.44
C SER A 239 1.41 21.22 -9.67
#